data_AF-A0A957Q8P3-F1
#
_entry.id   AF-A0A957Q8P3-F1
#
_cell.length_a   1.000
_cell.length_b   1.000
_cell.length_c   1.000
_cell.angle_alpha   90.00
_cell.angle_beta   90.00
_cell.angle_gamma   90.00
#
_symmetry.space_group_name_H-M   'P 1'
#
loop_
_entity.id
_entity.type
_entity.pdbx_description
1 polymer ?
#
loop_
_entity_poly.entity_id
_entity_poly.type
_entity_poly.pdbx_seq_one_letter_code
_entity_poly.pdbx_strand_id
1 'polypeptide(L)'
;ARFHDITDDGFGNENLNDLTPEECLGGTLLKDGAKDVLCQQVQLRGHAVKGLGIEEQGEWLSLFSVSTSGEYNYIPVWRFLDDGAIEMVMGATGKLQRFTNTSDFGWPVRADGTLGTSHIHNYYWRLDFDLGEKADDDLVEEFNYLVEAGAVTPRRVLGVTPLTTESGRSLARQSMRSWRIRDGALTNAHGRPISYQLEPMQVGHRDVGPANEPWTANDFYVTKFKACEKYVSHNPQIDGCGNNLADFVNGESLVGADLVLWYGLTFHHIPRDEDEAYMHAHWDGFRLVPRDWMAENATAGDVATCAVGDVTCDQMVDAADALFMLQYNVQLRGDSTQLPLPANTLYRYACDVSGEGACNQVDALFTLQCAVGLTNRFCPGAAGLGEQATTGAATTEPVSLTIGRPQAVGQAMTTTTNATTLHIPLELTTVQPIGSAALVLSYTPRNGQSVTCQSEQTAWDMNLCTVDATTGTVHFSALATSGKRGRLQVGTLEIAGEITGTDVEEQFPQSESWKQTTVAVQALTVTDTEGKPLPTQLNLAGFENHLYLPWISMP
;
A
#
# COMPACT_ATOMS: atom_id res chain seq x y z
N ALA A 1 0.00 -48.93 -11.75
CA ALA A 1 1.38 -48.43 -11.93
C ALA A 1 1.56 -47.28 -10.95
N ARG A 2 2.75 -47.13 -10.38
CA ARG A 2 3.12 -46.02 -9.50
C ARG A 2 4.28 -45.29 -10.19
N PHE A 3 4.21 -43.97 -10.24
CA PHE A 3 5.15 -43.11 -10.97
C PHE A 3 5.84 -42.18 -9.98
N HIS A 4 7.12 -41.90 -10.20
CA HIS A 4 7.90 -41.00 -9.36
C HIS A 4 8.32 -39.79 -10.19
N ASP A 5 7.36 -38.95 -10.56
CA ASP A 5 7.50 -37.93 -11.61
C ASP A 5 8.73 -37.02 -11.43
N ILE A 6 9.12 -36.68 -10.19
CA ILE A 6 10.30 -35.85 -9.91
C ILE A 6 11.62 -36.59 -10.20
N THR A 7 11.74 -37.86 -9.85
CA THR A 7 13.00 -38.61 -9.98
C THR A 7 13.08 -39.43 -11.26
N ASP A 8 11.94 -39.79 -11.85
CA ASP A 8 11.86 -40.52 -13.10
C ASP A 8 11.86 -39.57 -14.31
N ASP A 9 11.10 -38.45 -14.24
CA ASP A 9 10.94 -37.51 -15.37
C ASP A 9 11.60 -36.14 -15.09
N GLY A 10 11.52 -35.63 -13.86
CA GLY A 10 12.00 -34.31 -13.45
C GLY A 10 10.98 -33.19 -13.64
N PHE A 11 10.90 -32.25 -12.70
CA PHE A 11 10.04 -31.05 -12.83
C PHE A 11 10.78 -29.84 -13.43
N GLY A 12 12.11 -29.90 -13.53
CA GLY A 12 12.95 -28.83 -14.05
C GLY A 12 13.17 -28.87 -15.56
N ASN A 13 14.06 -28.01 -16.05
CA ASN A 13 14.62 -28.05 -17.42
C ASN A 13 13.55 -28.06 -18.53
N GLU A 14 13.46 -29.16 -19.27
CA GLU A 14 12.54 -29.30 -20.41
C GLU A 14 11.08 -29.44 -19.99
N ASN A 15 10.83 -29.97 -18.78
CA ASN A 15 9.50 -30.16 -18.22
C ASN A 15 8.93 -28.89 -17.56
N LEU A 16 9.75 -27.86 -17.32
CA LEU A 16 9.25 -26.52 -17.01
C LEU A 16 8.62 -25.90 -18.26
N ASN A 17 7.37 -25.49 -18.11
CA ASN A 17 6.64 -24.78 -19.14
C ASN A 17 7.24 -23.38 -19.35
N ASP A 18 7.18 -22.91 -20.60
CA ASP A 18 7.50 -21.52 -20.96
C ASP A 18 6.23 -20.69 -20.78
N LEU A 19 6.12 -20.01 -19.63
CA LEU A 19 4.93 -19.32 -19.17
C LEU A 19 4.62 -18.10 -20.02
N THR A 20 3.35 -17.92 -20.33
CA THR A 20 2.84 -16.76 -21.07
C THR A 20 2.45 -15.61 -20.13
N PRO A 21 2.40 -14.36 -20.61
CA PRO A 21 1.86 -13.23 -19.84
C PRO A 21 0.42 -13.47 -19.36
N GLU A 22 -0.37 -14.23 -20.11
CA GLU A 22 -1.73 -14.60 -19.75
C GLU A 22 -1.80 -15.60 -18.57
N GLU A 23 -0.76 -16.41 -18.38
CA GLU A 23 -0.64 -17.28 -17.21
C GLU A 23 -0.17 -16.49 -15.97
N CYS A 24 0.61 -15.42 -16.17
CA CYS A 24 1.16 -14.57 -15.11
C CYS A 24 0.45 -13.20 -15.00
N LEU A 25 -0.89 -13.19 -14.91
CA LEU A 25 -1.68 -11.96 -14.91
C LEU A 25 -1.28 -10.99 -13.79
N GLY A 26 -0.90 -9.76 -14.14
CA GLY A 26 -0.47 -8.75 -13.17
C GLY A 26 0.83 -9.08 -12.44
N GLY A 27 1.58 -10.08 -12.92
CA GLY A 27 2.86 -10.49 -12.36
C GLY A 27 4.05 -10.15 -13.24
N THR A 28 5.22 -10.56 -12.78
CA THR A 28 6.49 -10.50 -13.52
C THR A 28 6.95 -11.91 -13.83
N LEU A 29 7.24 -12.18 -15.10
CA LEU A 29 7.87 -13.42 -15.53
C LEU A 29 9.38 -13.37 -15.30
N LEU A 30 9.91 -14.41 -14.66
CA LEU A 30 11.33 -14.59 -14.38
C LEU A 30 11.86 -15.74 -15.24
N LYS A 31 13.03 -15.50 -15.83
CA LYS A 31 13.62 -16.36 -16.85
C LYS A 31 14.67 -17.31 -16.30
N ASP A 32 14.69 -18.51 -16.87
CA ASP A 32 15.85 -19.40 -16.84
C ASP A 32 16.28 -19.70 -18.28
N GLY A 33 17.48 -19.24 -18.65
CA GLY A 33 17.94 -19.23 -20.03
C GLY A 33 17.00 -18.44 -20.95
N ALA A 34 16.33 -19.14 -21.86
CA ALA A 34 15.41 -18.54 -22.84
C ALA A 34 13.93 -18.66 -22.46
N LYS A 35 13.59 -19.46 -21.44
CA LYS A 35 12.21 -19.73 -21.02
C LYS A 35 11.80 -18.81 -19.87
N ASP A 36 10.57 -18.33 -19.90
CA ASP A 36 9.89 -17.71 -18.77
C ASP A 36 9.37 -18.82 -17.85
N VAL A 37 10.07 -19.14 -16.76
CA VAL A 37 9.81 -20.37 -15.97
C VAL A 37 9.10 -20.13 -14.64
N LEU A 38 9.10 -18.89 -14.15
CA LEU A 38 8.58 -18.55 -12.84
C LEU A 38 7.78 -17.26 -12.92
N CYS A 39 6.54 -17.29 -12.45
CA CYS A 39 5.71 -16.12 -12.29
C CYS A 39 5.81 -15.58 -10.86
N GLN A 40 6.07 -14.29 -10.73
CA GLN A 40 6.11 -13.55 -9.47
C GLN A 40 4.95 -12.55 -9.42
N GLN A 41 4.10 -12.64 -8.39
CA GLN A 41 2.92 -11.78 -8.22
C GLN A 41 2.80 -11.28 -6.78
N VAL A 42 2.43 -10.01 -6.61
CA VAL A 42 1.91 -9.50 -5.33
C VAL A 42 0.40 -9.37 -5.47
N GLN A 43 -0.35 -9.95 -4.55
CA GLN A 43 -1.81 -9.97 -4.61
C GLN A 43 -2.40 -9.73 -3.22
N LEU A 44 -3.56 -9.07 -3.21
CA LEU A 44 -4.37 -8.93 -2.00
C LEU A 44 -4.86 -10.30 -1.53
N ARG A 45 -4.69 -10.60 -0.24
CA ARG A 45 -5.13 -11.85 0.39
C ARG A 45 -6.40 -11.70 1.25
N GLY A 46 -7.06 -10.55 1.16
CA GLY A 46 -8.17 -10.18 2.03
C GLY A 46 -7.69 -9.61 3.36
N HIS A 47 -8.52 -9.68 4.40
CA HIS A 47 -8.21 -9.04 5.68
C HIS A 47 -6.95 -9.59 6.34
N ALA A 48 -5.97 -8.73 6.62
CA ALA A 48 -4.86 -8.98 7.54
C ALA A 48 -5.32 -8.81 9.00
N VAL A 49 -6.01 -7.69 9.27
CA VAL A 49 -6.54 -7.36 10.61
C VAL A 49 -7.99 -6.89 10.48
N LYS A 50 -8.85 -7.37 11.38
CA LYS A 50 -10.23 -6.89 11.51
C LYS A 50 -10.65 -6.85 12.98
N GLY A 51 -10.91 -5.65 13.48
CA GLY A 51 -11.27 -5.39 14.87
C GLY A 51 -12.22 -4.19 15.00
N LEU A 52 -12.51 -3.78 16.24
CA LEU A 52 -13.34 -2.60 16.49
C LEU A 52 -12.61 -1.34 15.99
N GLY A 53 -13.02 -0.84 14.82
CA GLY A 53 -12.46 0.38 14.21
C GLY A 53 -11.14 0.19 13.46
N ILE A 54 -10.67 -1.05 13.27
CA ILE A 54 -9.46 -1.37 12.52
C ILE A 54 -9.82 -2.39 11.44
N GLU A 55 -9.53 -2.06 10.19
CA GLU A 55 -9.69 -2.96 9.05
C GLU A 55 -8.52 -2.75 8.09
N GLU A 56 -7.69 -3.78 7.97
CA GLU A 56 -6.49 -3.75 7.12
C GLU A 56 -6.57 -4.92 6.14
N GLN A 57 -6.26 -4.65 4.88
CA GLN A 57 -6.06 -5.69 3.88
C GLN A 57 -4.62 -6.14 3.95
N GLY A 58 -4.40 -7.43 3.76
CA GLY A 58 -3.08 -7.99 3.63
C GLY A 58 -2.73 -8.33 2.19
N GLU A 59 -1.45 -8.60 2.02
CA GLU A 59 -0.86 -9.03 0.76
C GLU A 59 -0.08 -10.33 0.92
N TRP A 60 0.07 -11.06 -0.19
CA TRP A 60 1.10 -12.08 -0.31
C TRP A 60 1.95 -11.84 -1.55
N LEU A 61 3.21 -12.27 -1.48
CA LEU A 61 4.04 -12.54 -2.63
C LEU A 61 3.85 -14.00 -3.02
N SER A 62 3.34 -14.26 -4.23
CA SER A 62 3.16 -15.59 -4.81
C SER A 62 4.22 -15.84 -5.88
N LEU A 63 4.94 -16.95 -5.75
CA LEU A 63 5.88 -17.47 -6.73
C LEU A 63 5.37 -18.84 -7.21
N PHE A 64 5.13 -18.99 -8.52
CA PHE A 64 4.72 -20.29 -9.06
C PHE A 64 5.36 -20.60 -10.40
N SER A 65 5.55 -21.89 -10.66
CA SER A 65 5.95 -22.44 -11.95
C SER A 65 4.95 -23.51 -12.37
N VAL A 66 5.01 -23.94 -13.63
CA VAL A 66 4.20 -25.06 -14.13
C VAL A 66 5.12 -26.11 -14.73
N SER A 67 4.97 -27.35 -14.28
CA SER A 67 5.74 -28.50 -14.76
C SER A 67 4.81 -29.53 -15.41
N THR A 68 5.11 -29.93 -16.63
CA THR A 68 4.36 -30.99 -17.33
C THR A 68 5.01 -32.35 -17.03
N SER A 69 4.21 -33.32 -16.59
CA SER A 69 4.61 -34.74 -16.57
C SER A 69 3.49 -35.62 -17.12
N GLY A 70 3.79 -36.36 -18.18
CA GLY A 70 2.80 -37.13 -18.92
C GLY A 70 1.66 -36.25 -19.44
N GLU A 71 0.43 -36.54 -19.00
CA GLU A 71 -0.77 -35.76 -19.34
C GLU A 71 -1.13 -34.72 -18.26
N TYR A 72 -0.38 -34.66 -17.17
CA TYR A 72 -0.63 -33.77 -16.04
C TYR A 72 0.24 -32.51 -16.11
N ASN A 73 -0.30 -31.43 -15.54
CA ASN A 73 0.45 -30.22 -15.23
C ASN A 73 0.42 -30.02 -13.71
N TYR A 74 1.58 -29.83 -13.11
CA TYR A 74 1.76 -29.57 -11.69
C TYR A 74 2.19 -28.12 -11.48
N ILE A 75 1.58 -27.45 -10.50
CA ILE A 75 1.75 -26.03 -10.22
C ILE A 75 2.21 -25.86 -8.78
N PRO A 76 3.51 -26.03 -8.48
CA PRO A 76 4.04 -25.69 -7.17
C PRO A 76 3.99 -24.18 -6.95
N VAL A 77 3.39 -23.76 -5.83
CA VAL A 77 3.25 -22.36 -5.43
C VAL A 77 3.87 -22.16 -4.06
N TRP A 78 4.73 -21.15 -3.96
CA TRP A 78 5.23 -20.60 -2.71
C TRP A 78 4.57 -19.25 -2.48
N ARG A 79 3.80 -19.11 -1.39
CA ARG A 79 3.27 -17.80 -0.99
C ARG A 79 3.92 -17.33 0.30
N PHE A 80 4.40 -16.10 0.31
CA PHE A 80 4.93 -15.41 1.47
C PHE A 80 3.94 -14.31 1.86
N LEU A 81 3.33 -14.46 3.03
CA LEU A 81 2.30 -13.55 3.52
C LEU A 81 2.98 -12.44 4.33
N ASP A 82 2.38 -11.25 4.28
CA ASP A 82 2.79 -10.07 5.08
C ASP A 82 2.74 -10.28 6.61
N ASP A 83 2.02 -11.29 7.09
CA ASP A 83 2.02 -11.72 8.49
C ASP A 83 3.20 -12.66 8.83
N GLY A 84 4.11 -12.87 7.88
CA GLY A 84 5.28 -13.72 7.99
C GLY A 84 5.01 -15.20 7.73
N ALA A 85 3.76 -15.60 7.49
CA ALA A 85 3.48 -16.99 7.18
C ALA A 85 3.89 -17.36 5.76
N ILE A 86 4.17 -18.65 5.57
CA ILE A 86 4.59 -19.19 4.29
C ILE A 86 3.59 -20.32 3.94
N GLU A 87 2.87 -20.21 2.83
CA GLU A 87 1.88 -21.20 2.37
C GLU A 87 2.37 -21.96 1.14
N MET A 88 2.52 -23.29 1.28
CA MET A 88 3.10 -24.20 0.29
C MET A 88 1.94 -24.97 -0.31
N VAL A 89 1.67 -24.71 -1.58
CA VAL A 89 0.51 -25.26 -2.28
C VAL A 89 0.96 -25.96 -3.55
N MET A 90 0.33 -27.09 -3.85
CA MET A 90 0.52 -27.82 -5.09
C MET A 90 -0.79 -27.86 -5.85
N GLY A 91 -0.77 -27.33 -7.08
CA GLY A 91 -1.86 -27.50 -8.05
C GLY A 91 -1.63 -28.73 -8.93
N ALA A 92 -2.67 -29.51 -9.21
CA ALA A 92 -2.65 -30.57 -10.20
C ALA A 92 -3.80 -30.41 -11.21
N THR A 93 -3.47 -30.33 -12.50
CA THR A 93 -4.40 -30.16 -13.64
C THR A 93 -3.88 -30.96 -14.85
N GLY A 94 -4.38 -30.70 -16.07
CA GLY A 94 -4.02 -31.41 -17.29
C GLY A 94 -5.16 -32.30 -17.78
N LYS A 95 -4.87 -33.54 -18.18
CA LYS A 95 -5.87 -34.51 -18.64
C LYS A 95 -5.81 -35.83 -17.88
N LEU A 96 -6.94 -36.54 -17.88
CA LEU A 96 -6.98 -37.93 -17.40
C LEU A 96 -6.14 -38.83 -18.31
N GLN A 97 -5.10 -39.43 -17.73
CA GLN A 97 -4.17 -40.27 -18.50
C GLN A 97 -4.64 -41.71 -18.67
N ARG A 98 -5.40 -42.25 -17.70
CA ARG A 98 -5.71 -43.69 -17.62
C ARG A 98 -7.18 -43.98 -17.41
N PHE A 99 -7.66 -44.98 -18.14
CA PHE A 99 -9.03 -45.48 -18.08
C PHE A 99 -9.05 -46.97 -17.69
N THR A 100 -10.13 -47.40 -17.05
CA THR A 100 -10.33 -48.77 -16.58
C THR A 100 -11.63 -49.34 -17.13
N ASN A 101 -11.72 -50.67 -17.18
CA ASN A 101 -12.96 -51.38 -17.54
C ASN A 101 -13.64 -51.99 -16.30
N THR A 102 -13.19 -51.65 -15.09
CA THR A 102 -13.68 -52.17 -13.83
C THR A 102 -14.16 -51.02 -12.96
N SER A 103 -15.46 -51.01 -12.63
CA SER A 103 -16.12 -49.97 -11.84
C SER A 103 -15.54 -49.79 -10.44
N ASP A 104 -14.98 -50.85 -9.85
CA ASP A 104 -14.38 -50.78 -8.51
C ASP A 104 -13.11 -49.92 -8.47
N PHE A 105 -12.51 -49.62 -9.63
CA PHE A 105 -11.24 -48.90 -9.76
C PHE A 105 -11.39 -47.56 -10.51
N GLY A 106 -12.61 -47.10 -10.76
CA GLY A 106 -12.82 -45.88 -11.53
C GLY A 106 -14.23 -45.36 -11.48
N TRP A 107 -14.47 -44.25 -12.19
CA TRP A 107 -15.76 -43.58 -12.23
C TRP A 107 -16.11 -43.18 -13.67
N PRO A 108 -17.38 -43.25 -14.11
CA PRO A 108 -17.77 -42.80 -15.45
C PRO A 108 -17.45 -41.31 -15.66
N VAL A 109 -16.73 -41.01 -16.74
CA VAL A 109 -16.32 -39.62 -17.09
C VAL A 109 -16.73 -39.21 -18.51
N ARG A 110 -17.47 -40.08 -19.21
CA ARG A 110 -17.95 -39.86 -20.59
C ARG A 110 -19.33 -40.46 -20.78
N ALA A 111 -20.06 -39.92 -21.75
CA ALA A 111 -21.41 -40.37 -22.11
C ALA A 111 -21.50 -41.84 -22.55
N ASP A 112 -20.41 -42.44 -23.04
CA ASP A 112 -20.33 -43.85 -23.42
C ASP A 112 -20.05 -44.79 -22.23
N GLY A 113 -19.92 -44.23 -21.01
CA GLY A 113 -19.63 -44.99 -19.80
C GLY A 113 -18.14 -45.29 -19.58
N THR A 114 -17.24 -44.69 -20.36
CA THR A 114 -15.79 -44.81 -20.12
C THR A 114 -15.44 -44.43 -18.68
N LEU A 115 -14.69 -45.30 -17.98
CA LEU A 115 -14.33 -45.08 -16.58
C LEU A 115 -12.93 -44.47 -16.47
N GLY A 116 -12.83 -43.28 -15.90
CA GLY A 116 -11.56 -42.68 -15.47
C GLY A 116 -10.99 -43.46 -14.28
N THR A 117 -9.71 -43.83 -14.34
CA THR A 117 -9.08 -44.64 -13.28
C THR A 117 -8.86 -43.81 -12.02
N SER A 118 -9.32 -44.29 -10.87
CA SER A 118 -9.01 -43.66 -9.58
C SER A 118 -7.52 -43.84 -9.25
N HIS A 119 -6.89 -42.78 -8.76
CA HIS A 119 -5.45 -42.71 -8.50
C HIS A 119 -5.14 -41.73 -7.37
N ILE A 120 -3.89 -41.73 -6.91
CA ILE A 120 -3.41 -40.87 -5.83
C ILE A 120 -2.24 -40.04 -6.32
N HIS A 121 -2.16 -38.79 -5.89
CA HIS A 121 -0.97 -37.96 -5.98
C HIS A 121 -0.38 -37.79 -4.58
N ASN A 122 0.92 -38.03 -4.42
CA ASN A 122 1.63 -37.78 -3.17
C ASN A 122 2.72 -36.74 -3.41
N TYR A 123 2.69 -35.64 -2.67
CA TYR A 123 3.67 -34.55 -2.78
C TYR A 123 4.50 -34.49 -1.51
N TYR A 124 5.82 -34.41 -1.63
CA TYR A 124 6.71 -34.28 -0.49
C TYR A 124 7.52 -33.00 -0.59
N TRP A 125 7.46 -32.19 0.46
CA TRP A 125 8.21 -30.95 0.59
C TRP A 125 9.42 -31.18 1.47
N ARG A 126 10.61 -30.82 0.97
CA ARG A 126 11.87 -30.80 1.73
C ARG A 126 12.14 -29.36 2.17
N LEU A 127 12.25 -29.14 3.47
CA LEU A 127 12.41 -27.82 4.09
C LEU A 127 13.67 -27.84 4.96
N ASP A 128 14.74 -27.23 4.47
CA ASP A 128 15.93 -26.90 5.27
C ASP A 128 15.60 -25.67 6.12
N PHE A 129 15.65 -25.79 7.45
CA PHE A 129 15.35 -24.68 8.35
C PHE A 129 16.62 -24.17 9.01
N ASP A 130 16.85 -22.86 8.84
CA ASP A 130 17.90 -22.10 9.50
C ASP A 130 17.26 -20.89 10.20
N LEU A 131 16.70 -21.07 11.40
CA LEU A 131 16.20 -19.93 12.17
C LEU A 131 17.38 -19.19 12.80
N GLY A 132 17.39 -17.86 12.69
CA GLY A 132 18.48 -17.05 13.25
C GLY A 132 19.77 -17.15 12.44
N GLU A 133 20.92 -17.14 13.13
CA GLU A 133 22.25 -17.13 12.49
C GLU A 133 22.89 -18.52 12.37
N LYS A 134 22.33 -19.53 13.06
CA LYS A 134 22.95 -20.85 13.19
C LYS A 134 21.95 -21.94 12.83
N ALA A 135 22.32 -22.78 11.88
CA ALA A 135 21.54 -23.95 11.52
C ALA A 135 21.47 -25.00 12.65
N ASP A 136 22.49 -25.07 13.50
CA ASP A 136 22.72 -26.20 14.41
C ASP A 136 22.11 -26.06 15.82
N ASP A 137 21.39 -24.97 16.11
CA ASP A 137 20.71 -24.76 17.39
C ASP A 137 19.18 -24.79 17.30
N ASP A 138 18.64 -25.09 16.14
CA ASP A 138 17.21 -25.31 15.93
C ASP A 138 16.70 -26.61 16.57
N LEU A 139 15.45 -26.60 17.00
CA LEU A 139 14.79 -27.69 17.71
C LEU A 139 13.38 -27.94 17.21
N VAL A 140 13.02 -29.21 17.04
CA VAL A 140 11.67 -29.62 16.62
C VAL A 140 10.87 -30.17 17.78
N GLU A 141 9.62 -29.74 17.88
CA GLU A 141 8.66 -30.16 18.89
C GLU A 141 7.37 -30.66 18.23
N GLU A 142 6.83 -31.77 18.72
CA GLU A 142 5.50 -32.26 18.37
C GLU A 142 4.46 -31.75 19.38
N PHE A 143 3.42 -31.11 18.87
CA PHE A 143 2.29 -30.64 19.66
C PHE A 143 1.12 -31.62 19.54
N ASN A 144 0.49 -31.94 20.65
CA ASN A 144 -0.77 -32.70 20.70
C ASN A 144 -1.73 -32.10 21.72
N TYR A 145 -2.99 -31.96 21.37
CA TYR A 145 -4.07 -31.55 22.27
C TYR A 145 -4.82 -32.77 22.77
N LEU A 146 -4.50 -33.21 23.98
CA LEU A 146 -5.07 -34.40 24.60
C LEU A 146 -6.28 -34.04 25.46
N VAL A 147 -7.34 -34.85 25.41
CA VAL A 147 -8.49 -34.67 26.30
C VAL A 147 -8.10 -35.12 27.72
N GLU A 148 -8.37 -34.29 28.72
CA GLU A 148 -8.14 -34.62 30.12
C GLU A 148 -8.96 -35.85 30.53
N ALA A 149 -8.28 -36.93 30.89
CA ALA A 149 -8.91 -38.17 31.30
C ALA A 149 -9.58 -38.04 32.67
N GLY A 150 -10.86 -38.42 32.78
CA GLY A 150 -11.60 -38.45 34.04
C GLY A 150 -12.09 -37.10 34.56
N ALA A 151 -11.93 -36.03 33.79
CA ALA A 151 -12.46 -34.71 34.16
C ALA A 151 -13.99 -34.64 34.01
N VAL A 152 -14.66 -34.08 35.02
CA VAL A 152 -16.11 -33.82 35.00
C VAL A 152 -16.49 -32.86 33.86
N THR A 153 -15.58 -31.94 33.52
CA THR A 153 -15.69 -31.03 32.37
C THR A 153 -14.42 -31.18 31.51
N PRO A 154 -14.43 -32.05 30.49
CA PRO A 154 -13.24 -32.35 29.70
C PRO A 154 -12.68 -31.10 29.02
N ARG A 155 -11.39 -30.84 29.24
CA ARG A 155 -10.62 -29.82 28.53
C ARG A 155 -9.56 -30.49 27.66
N ARG A 156 -9.08 -29.79 26.64
CA ARG A 156 -7.88 -30.20 25.90
C ARG A 156 -6.66 -29.57 26.55
N VAL A 157 -5.64 -30.39 26.78
CA VAL A 157 -4.35 -29.99 27.34
C VAL A 157 -3.30 -30.10 26.24
N LEU A 158 -2.48 -29.06 26.09
CA LEU A 158 -1.34 -29.08 25.19
C LEU A 158 -0.25 -29.98 25.78
N GLY A 159 0.08 -31.06 25.07
CA GLY A 159 1.29 -31.85 25.26
C GLY A 159 2.33 -31.44 24.22
N VAL A 160 3.55 -31.18 24.69
CA VAL A 160 4.70 -30.84 23.85
C VAL A 160 5.77 -31.91 24.01
N THR A 161 6.19 -32.53 22.91
CA THR A 161 7.20 -33.58 22.89
C THR A 161 8.37 -33.16 22.01
N PRO A 162 9.56 -32.90 22.56
CA PRO A 162 10.76 -32.64 21.77
C PRO A 162 11.14 -33.86 20.92
N LEU A 163 11.53 -33.62 19.67
CA LEU A 163 12.11 -34.63 18.79
C LEU A 163 13.63 -34.46 18.80
N THR A 164 14.35 -35.33 19.50
CA THR A 164 15.81 -35.25 19.68
C THR A 164 16.59 -36.27 18.83
N THR A 165 15.86 -37.10 18.08
CA THR A 165 16.36 -38.16 17.22
C THR A 165 15.51 -38.19 15.97
N GLU A 166 16.12 -38.46 14.83
CA GLU A 166 15.43 -38.56 13.54
C GLU A 166 14.16 -39.40 13.66
N SER A 167 13.08 -38.94 13.04
CA SER A 167 11.76 -39.46 13.35
C SER A 167 10.78 -39.26 12.22
N GLY A 168 10.00 -40.30 11.92
CA GLY A 168 8.76 -40.20 11.17
C GLY A 168 7.55 -40.10 12.11
N ARG A 169 6.57 -39.25 11.77
CA ARG A 169 5.33 -39.04 12.52
C ARG A 169 4.14 -38.97 11.58
N SER A 170 3.13 -39.79 11.87
CA SER A 170 1.83 -39.67 11.20
C SER A 170 1.00 -38.53 11.81
N LEU A 171 0.18 -37.88 10.99
CA LEU A 171 -0.86 -36.98 11.43
C LEU A 171 -1.81 -37.70 12.40
N ALA A 172 -2.28 -36.97 13.41
CA ALA A 172 -3.25 -37.48 14.37
C ALA A 172 -4.37 -36.45 14.57
N ARG A 173 -5.40 -36.52 13.71
CA ARG A 173 -6.55 -35.59 13.74
C ARG A 173 -7.25 -35.56 15.10
N GLN A 174 -7.29 -36.70 15.80
CA GLN A 174 -7.93 -36.81 17.11
C GLN A 174 -7.23 -35.99 18.20
N SER A 175 -5.91 -35.80 18.08
CA SER A 175 -5.10 -34.98 18.99
C SER A 175 -4.66 -33.65 18.37
N MET A 176 -5.19 -33.27 17.19
CA MET A 176 -4.82 -32.04 16.49
C MET A 176 -3.29 -31.90 16.34
N ARG A 177 -2.61 -33.02 16.01
CA ARG A 177 -1.15 -33.05 15.96
C ARG A 177 -0.60 -32.06 14.95
N SER A 178 0.41 -31.30 15.37
CA SER A 178 1.20 -30.37 14.56
C SER A 178 2.65 -30.38 15.05
N TRP A 179 3.54 -29.72 14.30
CA TRP A 179 4.95 -29.64 14.64
C TRP A 179 5.42 -28.19 14.62
N ARG A 180 6.37 -27.88 15.52
CA ARG A 180 6.99 -26.57 15.63
C ARG A 180 8.50 -26.73 15.49
N ILE A 181 9.11 -25.94 14.63
CA ILE A 181 10.57 -25.71 14.58
C ILE A 181 10.83 -24.37 15.28
N ARG A 182 11.75 -24.36 16.24
CA ARG A 182 12.09 -23.16 17.01
C ARG A 182 13.59 -23.02 17.15
N ASP A 183 14.03 -21.77 17.27
CA ASP A 183 15.41 -21.44 17.57
C ASP A 183 15.72 -21.83 19.04
N GLY A 184 16.93 -22.31 19.29
CA GLY A 184 17.41 -22.71 20.60
C GLY A 184 17.80 -21.55 21.51
N ALA A 185 18.19 -20.40 20.94
CA ALA A 185 18.79 -19.27 21.63
C ALA A 185 18.03 -17.95 21.39
N LEU A 186 17.53 -17.70 20.19
CA LEU A 186 16.88 -16.46 19.81
C LEU A 186 15.44 -16.41 20.32
N THR A 187 15.14 -15.35 21.06
CA THR A 187 13.82 -15.12 21.64
C THR A 187 13.27 -13.75 21.28
N ASN A 188 11.95 -13.63 21.21
CA ASN A 188 11.30 -12.32 21.17
C ASN A 188 11.47 -11.54 22.49
N ALA A 189 10.95 -10.30 22.53
CA ALA A 189 11.04 -9.43 23.70
C ALA A 189 10.34 -9.98 24.97
N HIS A 190 9.46 -10.98 24.83
CA HIS A 190 8.84 -11.70 25.95
C HIS A 190 9.63 -12.93 26.40
N GLY A 191 10.83 -13.16 25.85
CA GLY A 191 11.70 -14.29 26.19
C GLY A 191 11.20 -15.63 25.65
N ARG A 192 10.35 -15.63 24.62
CA ARG A 192 9.85 -16.85 23.98
C ARG A 192 10.68 -17.15 22.72
N PRO A 193 11.08 -18.40 22.47
CA PRO A 193 11.82 -18.76 21.27
C PRO A 193 11.07 -18.40 20.00
N ILE A 194 11.76 -17.79 19.03
CA ILE A 194 11.17 -17.58 17.71
C ILE A 194 10.96 -18.93 17.02
N SER A 195 9.88 -19.07 16.25
CA SER A 195 9.52 -20.37 15.69
C SER A 195 8.57 -20.29 14.50
N TYR A 196 8.52 -21.37 13.73
CA TYR A 196 7.43 -21.66 12.80
C TYR A 196 6.68 -22.91 13.24
N GLN A 197 5.35 -22.84 13.22
CA GLN A 197 4.50 -24.02 13.35
C GLN A 197 4.03 -24.48 11.97
N LEU A 198 4.24 -25.75 11.66
CA LEU A 198 3.65 -26.42 10.52
C LEU A 198 2.19 -26.76 10.83
N GLU A 199 1.28 -26.10 10.12
CA GLU A 199 -0.15 -26.30 10.17
C GLU A 199 -0.63 -27.04 8.92
N PRO A 200 -1.02 -28.33 9.05
CA PRO A 200 -1.60 -29.10 7.96
C PRO A 200 -2.89 -28.48 7.43
N MET A 201 -3.06 -28.42 6.11
CA MET A 201 -4.33 -28.08 5.46
C MET A 201 -4.89 -29.32 4.74
N GLN A 202 -6.21 -29.37 4.54
CA GLN A 202 -6.88 -30.43 3.75
C GLN A 202 -6.45 -31.88 4.08
N VAL A 203 -6.26 -32.20 5.37
CA VAL A 203 -5.79 -33.52 5.89
C VAL A 203 -6.81 -34.68 5.76
N GLY A 204 -7.72 -34.62 4.79
CA GLY A 204 -8.76 -35.62 4.56
C GLY A 204 -8.20 -36.94 4.05
N HIS A 205 -7.26 -36.86 3.11
CA HIS A 205 -6.67 -38.00 2.41
C HIS A 205 -5.34 -38.42 3.04
N ARG A 206 -5.00 -39.71 2.89
CA ARG A 206 -3.73 -40.28 3.32
C ARG A 206 -3.48 -41.57 2.53
N ASP A 207 -2.26 -41.73 2.04
CA ASP A 207 -1.80 -42.97 1.41
C ASP A 207 -0.80 -43.67 2.32
N VAL A 208 -0.95 -44.98 2.48
CA VAL A 208 0.10 -45.85 3.01
C VAL A 208 0.34 -46.87 1.92
N GLY A 209 1.43 -46.66 1.20
CA GLY A 209 1.83 -47.43 0.04
C GLY A 209 2.20 -48.87 0.38
N PRO A 210 2.52 -49.67 -0.65
CA PRO A 210 2.98 -51.04 -0.46
C PRO A 210 4.31 -51.09 0.32
N ALA A 211 4.70 -52.29 0.77
CA ALA A 211 5.89 -52.48 1.61
C ALA A 211 7.21 -51.98 0.98
N ASN A 212 7.28 -51.87 -0.35
CA ASN A 212 8.43 -51.32 -1.07
C ASN A 212 8.43 -49.78 -1.16
N GLU A 213 7.47 -49.10 -0.55
CA GLU A 213 7.40 -47.63 -0.43
C GLU A 213 7.31 -47.16 1.03
N PRO A 214 8.31 -47.53 1.86
CA PRO A 214 8.25 -47.31 3.31
C PRO A 214 8.21 -45.83 3.73
N TRP A 215 8.59 -44.90 2.85
CA TRP A 215 8.50 -43.45 3.07
C TRP A 215 7.05 -42.93 3.11
N THR A 216 6.07 -43.74 2.70
CA THR A 216 4.64 -43.40 2.81
C THR A 216 4.04 -43.74 4.18
N ALA A 217 4.82 -44.34 5.09
CA ALA A 217 4.31 -44.77 6.39
C ALA A 217 3.91 -43.59 7.30
N ASN A 218 4.52 -42.42 7.11
CA ASN A 218 4.27 -41.22 7.89
C ASN A 218 4.09 -39.99 6.99
N ASP A 219 3.44 -38.96 7.55
CA ASP A 219 3.13 -37.72 6.86
C ASP A 219 4.20 -36.64 7.12
N PHE A 220 4.96 -36.77 8.20
CA PHE A 220 6.03 -35.86 8.60
C PHE A 220 7.30 -36.65 8.93
N TYR A 221 8.45 -36.14 8.51
CA TYR A 221 9.75 -36.64 8.94
C TYR A 221 10.66 -35.47 9.31
N VAL A 222 11.57 -35.71 10.25
CA VAL A 222 12.68 -34.82 10.57
C VAL A 222 13.98 -35.61 10.50
N THR A 223 14.95 -35.08 9.76
CA THR A 223 16.29 -35.66 9.60
C THR A 223 17.36 -34.62 9.90
N LYS A 224 18.57 -35.11 10.19
CA LYS A 224 19.75 -34.25 10.18
C LYS A 224 20.11 -33.92 8.73
N PHE A 225 20.50 -32.68 8.45
CA PHE A 225 20.93 -32.28 7.12
C PHE A 225 22.11 -33.14 6.63
N LYS A 226 21.93 -33.68 5.41
CA LYS A 226 23.00 -34.25 4.59
C LYS A 226 22.76 -33.86 3.14
N ALA A 227 23.79 -33.33 2.49
CA ALA A 227 23.69 -32.83 1.12
C ALA A 227 23.29 -33.89 0.08
N CYS A 228 23.52 -35.19 0.36
CA CYS A 228 23.11 -36.28 -0.53
C CYS A 228 21.66 -36.79 -0.30
N GLU A 229 20.97 -36.32 0.74
CA GLU A 229 19.56 -36.65 1.01
C GLU A 229 18.65 -35.63 0.31
N LYS A 230 18.30 -35.92 -0.94
CA LYS A 230 17.61 -34.96 -1.83
C LYS A 230 16.17 -35.35 -2.12
N TYR A 231 15.92 -36.63 -2.41
CA TYR A 231 14.63 -37.10 -2.90
C TYR A 231 14.01 -38.12 -1.96
N VAL A 232 12.68 -38.08 -1.82
CA VAL A 232 11.94 -39.00 -0.93
C VAL A 232 11.93 -40.44 -1.44
N SER A 233 12.07 -40.64 -2.75
CA SER A 233 12.12 -41.95 -3.41
C SER A 233 13.11 -41.92 -4.55
N HIS A 234 13.75 -43.05 -4.86
CA HIS A 234 14.80 -43.15 -5.89
C HIS A 234 15.94 -42.13 -5.71
N ASN A 235 16.26 -41.78 -4.46
CA ASN A 235 17.40 -40.93 -4.16
C ASN A 235 18.70 -41.59 -4.66
N PRO A 236 19.58 -40.83 -5.35
CA PRO A 236 20.89 -41.33 -5.74
C PRO A 236 21.68 -41.78 -4.51
N GLN A 237 22.10 -43.04 -4.50
CA GLN A 237 22.91 -43.62 -3.41
C GLN A 237 24.38 -43.23 -3.55
N ILE A 238 24.62 -41.93 -3.70
CA ILE A 238 25.95 -41.31 -3.74
C ILE A 238 26.28 -40.85 -2.32
N ASP A 239 27.57 -40.85 -1.97
CA ASP A 239 28.08 -40.42 -0.65
C ASP A 239 27.46 -41.16 0.55
N GLY A 240 26.96 -42.39 0.32
CA GLY A 240 26.43 -43.27 1.35
C GLY A 240 25.00 -42.94 1.82
N CYS A 241 24.31 -42.01 1.15
CA CYS A 241 22.92 -41.70 1.46
C CYS A 241 21.96 -42.84 1.10
N GLY A 242 20.86 -42.90 1.84
CA GLY A 242 19.76 -43.84 1.62
C GLY A 242 19.13 -43.69 0.23
N ASN A 243 18.34 -44.68 -0.18
CA ASN A 243 17.62 -44.62 -1.45
C ASN A 243 16.28 -43.90 -1.33
N ASN A 244 15.75 -43.74 -0.12
CA ASN A 244 14.46 -43.11 0.13
C ASN A 244 14.42 -42.46 1.53
N LEU A 245 13.39 -41.66 1.78
CA LEU A 245 13.24 -40.91 3.03
C LEU A 245 13.19 -41.79 4.29
N ALA A 246 12.64 -43.00 4.21
CA ALA A 246 12.66 -43.90 5.36
C ALA A 246 14.07 -44.41 5.69
N ASP A 247 14.97 -44.48 4.71
CA ASP A 247 16.38 -44.83 4.93
C ASP A 247 17.17 -43.66 5.54
N PHE A 248 16.75 -42.41 5.30
CA PHE A 248 17.38 -41.22 5.89
C PHE A 248 17.19 -41.20 7.41
N VAL A 249 16.01 -41.63 7.87
CA VAL A 249 15.61 -41.69 9.27
C VAL A 249 16.25 -42.93 9.92
N ASN A 250 17.55 -42.83 10.18
CA ASN A 250 18.38 -43.95 10.64
C ASN A 250 18.68 -43.90 12.15
N GLY A 251 18.14 -42.89 12.85
CA GLY A 251 18.26 -42.73 14.29
C GLY A 251 19.41 -41.80 14.71
N GLU A 252 19.92 -40.96 13.81
CA GLU A 252 20.87 -39.91 14.18
C GLU A 252 20.27 -38.92 15.18
N SER A 253 21.13 -38.29 15.98
CA SER A 253 20.69 -37.24 16.90
C SER A 253 20.41 -35.95 16.14
N LEU A 254 19.31 -35.30 16.51
CA LEU A 254 18.92 -33.97 16.03
C LEU A 254 19.46 -32.85 16.94
N VAL A 255 20.13 -33.19 18.04
CA VAL A 255 20.64 -32.19 18.99
C VAL A 255 21.96 -31.63 18.48
N GLY A 256 22.06 -30.31 18.31
CA GLY A 256 23.28 -29.68 17.80
C GLY A 256 23.49 -29.95 16.32
N ALA A 257 22.42 -30.04 15.55
CA ALA A 257 22.43 -30.44 14.14
C ALA A 257 21.54 -29.51 13.33
N ASP A 258 21.97 -29.27 12.09
CA ASP A 258 21.16 -28.66 11.04
C ASP A 258 20.01 -29.61 10.66
N LEU A 259 18.79 -29.09 10.56
CA LEU A 259 17.55 -29.87 10.54
C LEU A 259 16.78 -29.70 9.22
N VAL A 260 16.41 -30.84 8.64
CA VAL A 260 15.53 -30.89 7.47
C VAL A 260 14.18 -31.46 7.88
N LEU A 261 13.11 -30.71 7.62
CA LEU A 261 11.74 -31.20 7.71
C LEU A 261 11.27 -31.72 6.36
N TRP A 262 10.59 -32.85 6.38
CA TRP A 262 9.95 -33.44 5.21
C TRP A 262 8.46 -33.59 5.49
N TYR A 263 7.62 -33.00 4.65
CA TYR A 263 6.18 -33.04 4.83
C TYR A 263 5.46 -33.58 3.60
N GLY A 264 4.71 -34.66 3.80
CA GLY A 264 3.94 -35.36 2.79
C GLY A 264 2.48 -34.91 2.75
N LEU A 265 1.98 -34.65 1.55
CA LEU A 265 0.59 -34.39 1.22
C LEU A 265 0.06 -35.51 0.33
N THR A 266 -1.21 -35.90 0.51
CA THR A 266 -1.87 -36.89 -0.32
C THR A 266 -3.14 -36.31 -0.91
N PHE A 267 -3.37 -36.56 -2.20
CA PHE A 267 -4.63 -36.32 -2.89
C PHE A 267 -5.16 -37.61 -3.49
N HIS A 268 -6.34 -38.06 -3.05
CA HIS A 268 -7.02 -39.18 -3.71
C HIS A 268 -7.98 -38.65 -4.76
N HIS A 269 -7.67 -38.92 -6.03
CA HIS A 269 -8.48 -38.52 -7.16
C HIS A 269 -9.41 -39.66 -7.58
N ILE A 270 -10.71 -39.40 -7.44
CA ILE A 270 -11.77 -40.16 -8.10
C ILE A 270 -12.25 -39.26 -9.26
N PRO A 271 -11.87 -39.56 -10.51
CA PRO A 271 -12.23 -38.71 -11.65
C PRO A 271 -13.74 -38.50 -11.75
N ARG A 272 -14.15 -37.34 -12.24
CA ARG A 272 -15.57 -36.99 -12.49
C ARG A 272 -15.76 -36.50 -13.92
N ASP A 273 -17.01 -36.37 -14.37
CA ASP A 273 -17.31 -35.90 -15.73
C ASP A 273 -16.66 -34.54 -16.03
N GLU A 274 -16.57 -33.64 -15.04
CA GLU A 274 -15.95 -32.31 -15.19
C GLU A 274 -14.44 -32.33 -15.40
N ASP A 275 -13.79 -33.48 -15.24
CA ASP A 275 -12.35 -33.66 -15.44
C ASP A 275 -12.00 -34.00 -16.89
N GLU A 276 -13.00 -34.27 -17.73
CA GLU A 276 -12.86 -34.66 -19.12
C GLU A 276 -13.33 -33.53 -20.06
N ALA A 277 -12.58 -33.11 -21.08
CA ALA A 277 -11.27 -33.61 -21.51
C ALA A 277 -10.07 -32.96 -20.80
N TYR A 278 -10.29 -31.91 -20.01
CA TYR A 278 -9.26 -31.18 -19.28
C TYR A 278 -9.73 -30.94 -17.85
N MET A 279 -8.88 -31.29 -16.89
CA MET A 279 -9.16 -31.22 -15.46
C MET A 279 -9.12 -29.79 -14.96
N HIS A 280 -10.07 -29.41 -14.11
CA HIS A 280 -9.88 -28.25 -13.23
C HIS A 280 -8.67 -28.49 -12.31
N ALA A 281 -7.96 -27.42 -11.95
CA ALA A 281 -6.87 -27.51 -11.00
C ALA A 281 -7.39 -27.92 -9.62
N HIS A 282 -6.86 -29.03 -9.09
CA HIS A 282 -7.00 -29.42 -7.69
C HIS A 282 -5.84 -28.83 -6.88
N TRP A 283 -6.11 -28.38 -5.65
CA TRP A 283 -5.11 -27.70 -4.82
C TRP A 283 -5.04 -28.35 -3.44
N ASP A 284 -3.83 -28.74 -3.04
CA ASP A 284 -3.48 -29.21 -1.69
C ASP A 284 -2.30 -28.42 -1.15
N GLY A 285 -2.21 -28.26 0.17
CA GLY A 285 -1.11 -27.52 0.75
C GLY A 285 -1.00 -27.61 2.27
N PHE A 286 -0.11 -26.80 2.81
CA PHE A 286 0.05 -26.56 4.25
C PHE A 286 0.63 -25.16 4.47
N ARG A 287 0.61 -24.71 5.72
CA ARG A 287 1.12 -23.39 6.10
C ARG A 287 2.19 -23.53 7.18
N LEU A 288 3.26 -22.76 7.06
CA LEU A 288 4.19 -22.45 8.12
C LEU A 288 3.75 -21.13 8.74
N VAL A 289 3.29 -21.16 9.98
CA VAL A 289 2.79 -19.99 10.70
C VAL A 289 3.85 -19.52 11.68
N PRO A 290 4.30 -18.25 11.63
CA PRO A 290 5.25 -17.74 12.60
C PRO A 290 4.60 -17.78 13.98
N ARG A 291 5.37 -18.25 14.97
CA ARG A 291 4.99 -18.26 16.37
C ARG A 291 6.06 -17.64 17.20
N ASP A 292 5.64 -16.71 18.05
CA ASP A 292 6.51 -16.00 18.97
C ASP A 292 7.68 -15.28 18.25
N TRP A 293 7.55 -15.00 16.95
CA TRP A 293 8.56 -14.27 16.17
C TRP A 293 8.72 -12.83 16.66
N MET A 294 7.57 -12.19 16.89
CA MET A 294 7.44 -10.89 17.53
C MET A 294 6.75 -11.08 18.89
N ALA A 295 6.93 -10.10 19.78
CA ALA A 295 6.28 -10.10 21.08
C ALA A 295 4.77 -9.81 20.97
N GLU A 296 4.40 -9.01 19.97
CA GLU A 296 3.04 -8.61 19.60
C GLU A 296 2.90 -8.65 18.07
N ASN A 297 1.69 -8.51 17.55
CA ASN A 297 1.46 -8.60 16.10
C ASN A 297 2.15 -7.43 15.37
N ALA A 298 3.14 -7.74 14.53
CA ALA A 298 3.82 -6.74 13.69
C ALA A 298 2.87 -6.03 12.72
N THR A 299 1.79 -6.67 12.28
CA THR A 299 0.82 -6.04 11.36
C THR A 299 -0.20 -5.17 12.08
N ALA A 300 -0.42 -5.33 13.39
CA ALA A 300 -1.46 -4.61 14.12
C ALA A 300 -0.92 -3.48 15.02
N GLY A 301 0.28 -2.95 14.75
CA GLY A 301 0.80 -1.89 15.61
C GLY A 301 2.07 -1.13 15.22
N ASP A 302 2.95 -1.60 14.34
CA ASP A 302 4.28 -0.94 14.20
C ASP A 302 4.87 -0.97 12.77
N VAL A 303 4.09 -0.52 11.79
CA VAL A 303 4.66 0.42 10.81
C VAL A 303 3.72 1.60 10.84
N ALA A 304 4.12 2.70 11.50
CA ALA A 304 3.48 3.96 11.21
C ALA A 304 3.59 4.14 9.69
N THR A 305 2.46 4.02 8.99
CA THR A 305 2.36 4.25 7.56
C THR A 305 1.46 5.46 7.40
N CYS A 306 1.89 6.37 6.55
CA CYS A 306 1.11 7.56 6.23
C CYS A 306 0.12 7.17 5.13
N ALA A 307 -1.04 7.82 5.09
CA ALA A 307 -2.02 7.54 4.05
C ALA A 307 -1.38 7.77 2.67
N VAL A 308 -1.79 6.98 1.67
CA VAL A 308 -1.36 7.26 0.28
C VAL A 308 -1.80 8.68 -0.07
N GLY A 309 -0.87 9.50 -0.56
CA GLY A 309 -1.04 10.95 -0.78
C GLY A 309 -0.54 11.85 0.36
N ASP A 310 -0.46 11.35 1.59
CA ASP A 310 0.08 12.05 2.78
C ASP A 310 1.58 11.74 2.90
N VAL A 311 2.39 12.54 2.22
CA VAL A 311 3.85 12.36 2.17
C VAL A 311 4.57 13.15 3.25
N THR A 312 3.87 14.02 3.98
CA THR A 312 4.36 14.73 5.18
C THR A 312 4.12 13.96 6.47
N CYS A 313 3.22 12.96 6.43
CA CYS A 313 2.78 12.14 7.55
C CYS A 313 2.08 12.93 8.65
N ASP A 314 1.35 13.98 8.28
CA ASP A 314 0.59 14.81 9.20
C ASP A 314 -0.91 14.45 9.28
N GLN A 315 -1.29 13.33 8.65
CA GLN A 315 -2.65 12.80 8.55
C GLN A 315 -3.57 13.61 7.63
N MET A 316 -3.03 14.53 6.84
CA MET A 316 -3.77 15.25 5.82
C MET A 316 -3.20 14.96 4.42
N VAL A 317 -4.07 15.03 3.43
CA VAL A 317 -3.67 14.96 2.01
C VAL A 317 -4.03 16.30 1.39
N ASP A 318 -3.05 17.17 1.24
CA ASP A 318 -3.28 18.57 0.84
C ASP A 318 -2.20 19.13 -0.10
N ALA A 319 -2.19 20.46 -0.27
CA ALA A 319 -1.25 21.12 -1.16
C ALA A 319 0.22 21.06 -0.67
N ALA A 320 0.46 20.85 0.63
CA ALA A 320 1.79 20.68 1.19
C ALA A 320 2.42 19.36 0.73
N ASP A 321 1.63 18.29 0.68
CA ASP A 321 2.06 17.00 0.14
C ASP A 321 2.49 17.12 -1.32
N ALA A 322 1.65 17.74 -2.14
CA ALA A 322 1.96 17.96 -3.54
C ALA A 322 3.22 18.83 -3.72
N LEU A 323 3.43 19.82 -2.87
CA LEU A 323 4.66 20.61 -2.88
C LEU A 323 5.89 19.75 -2.55
N PHE A 324 5.79 18.83 -1.60
CA PHE A 324 6.86 17.90 -1.26
C PHE A 324 7.17 16.95 -2.43
N MET A 325 6.13 16.42 -3.09
CA MET A 325 6.26 15.60 -4.30
C MET A 325 6.97 16.38 -5.44
N LEU A 326 6.59 17.64 -5.66
CA LEU A 326 7.25 18.50 -6.66
C LEU A 326 8.72 18.78 -6.31
N GLN A 327 9.01 19.08 -5.04
CA GLN A 327 10.38 19.28 -4.57
C GLN A 327 11.23 18.03 -4.73
N TYR A 328 10.67 16.84 -4.47
CA TYR A 328 11.36 15.57 -4.69
C TYR A 328 11.64 15.34 -6.18
N ASN A 329 10.64 15.58 -7.04
CA ASN A 329 10.78 15.45 -8.48
C ASN A 329 11.90 16.33 -9.06
N VAL A 330 12.10 17.54 -8.50
CA VAL A 330 13.21 18.44 -8.87
C VAL A 330 14.48 18.29 -8.00
N GLN A 331 14.58 17.21 -7.21
CA GLN A 331 15.74 16.87 -6.37
C GLN A 331 16.09 17.92 -5.28
N LEU A 332 15.13 18.75 -4.89
CA LEU A 332 15.25 19.67 -3.75
C LEU A 332 14.91 18.99 -2.41
N ARG A 333 14.28 17.81 -2.46
CA ARG A 333 13.86 17.00 -1.32
C ARG A 333 14.23 15.53 -1.56
N GLY A 334 14.65 14.83 -0.51
CA GLY A 334 14.88 13.39 -0.56
C GLY A 334 13.63 12.58 -0.22
N ASP A 335 13.70 11.26 -0.31
CA ASP A 335 12.68 10.35 0.20
C ASP A 335 13.18 9.60 1.45
N SER A 336 12.24 9.13 2.26
CA SER A 336 12.48 8.28 3.41
C SER A 336 11.41 7.20 3.49
N THR A 337 11.80 6.01 3.93
CA THR A 337 10.89 4.93 4.33
C THR A 337 10.78 4.82 5.86
N GLN A 338 11.50 5.68 6.60
CA GLN A 338 11.51 5.70 8.06
C GLN A 338 10.60 6.80 8.59
N LEU A 339 9.82 6.49 9.63
CA LEU A 339 9.07 7.45 10.43
C LEU A 339 9.63 7.55 11.85
N PRO A 340 9.61 8.74 12.48
CA PRO A 340 9.20 10.04 11.91
C PRO A 340 10.14 10.50 10.80
N LEU A 341 9.62 11.28 9.84
CA LEU A 341 10.38 11.66 8.65
C LEU A 341 11.66 12.45 9.01
N PRO A 342 12.83 12.05 8.48
CA PRO A 342 14.03 12.88 8.52
C PRO A 342 13.78 14.25 7.89
N ALA A 343 14.49 15.26 8.39
CA ALA A 343 14.38 16.62 7.86
C ALA A 343 14.64 16.66 6.34
N ASN A 344 13.82 17.44 5.63
CA ASN A 344 13.88 17.58 4.17
C ASN A 344 13.69 16.26 3.39
N THR A 345 12.88 15.35 3.92
CA THR A 345 12.42 14.15 3.20
C THR A 345 10.90 14.15 3.05
N LEU A 346 10.39 13.29 2.17
CA LEU A 346 8.98 12.90 2.09
C LEU A 346 8.85 11.40 2.33
N TYR A 347 7.65 10.92 2.67
CA TYR A 347 7.39 9.50 2.85
C TYR A 347 7.23 8.78 1.51
N ARG A 348 8.20 7.92 1.18
CA ARG A 348 8.32 7.29 -0.15
C ARG A 348 7.08 6.49 -0.55
N TYR A 349 6.54 5.71 0.40
CA TYR A 349 5.44 4.78 0.12
C TYR A 349 4.09 5.47 -0.08
N ALA A 350 3.93 6.71 0.39
CA ALA A 350 2.71 7.49 0.17
C ALA A 350 2.72 8.28 -1.15
N CYS A 351 3.84 8.34 -1.87
CA CYS A 351 3.97 9.30 -2.96
C CYS A 351 3.28 8.92 -4.28
N ASP A 352 3.26 7.64 -4.64
CA ASP A 352 2.77 7.17 -5.95
C ASP A 352 1.24 7.04 -5.97
N VAL A 353 0.55 8.18 -5.94
CA VAL A 353 -0.93 8.25 -6.01
C VAL A 353 -1.45 7.87 -7.40
N SER A 354 -0.59 7.97 -8.40
CA SER A 354 -0.83 7.60 -9.78
C SER A 354 -0.44 6.16 -10.12
N GLY A 355 -0.09 5.33 -9.14
CA GLY A 355 0.12 3.88 -9.27
C GLY A 355 0.96 3.46 -10.48
N GLU A 356 1.90 4.28 -10.91
CA GLU A 356 2.74 4.09 -12.10
C GLU A 356 4.16 3.69 -11.74
N GLY A 357 4.42 3.52 -10.44
CA GLY A 357 5.71 3.12 -9.88
C GLY A 357 6.68 4.29 -9.69
N ALA A 358 6.22 5.53 -9.80
CA ALA A 358 7.06 6.73 -9.72
C ALA A 358 6.43 7.80 -8.83
N CYS A 359 7.27 8.65 -8.23
CA CYS A 359 6.88 9.81 -7.44
C CYS A 359 7.30 11.07 -8.22
N ASN A 360 6.36 11.74 -8.90
CA ASN A 360 6.66 12.78 -9.88
C ASN A 360 5.58 13.90 -9.94
N GLN A 361 5.64 14.78 -10.95
CA GLN A 361 4.69 15.88 -11.10
C GLN A 361 3.23 15.43 -11.33
N VAL A 362 3.00 14.23 -11.84
CA VAL A 362 1.67 13.64 -12.06
C VAL A 362 1.01 13.34 -10.72
N ASP A 363 1.77 12.76 -9.78
CA ASP A 363 1.31 12.51 -8.41
C ASP A 363 0.94 13.80 -7.71
N ALA A 364 1.83 14.80 -7.78
CA ALA A 364 1.57 16.11 -7.22
C ALA A 364 0.31 16.77 -7.80
N LEU A 365 0.08 16.63 -9.11
CA LEU A 365 -1.10 17.16 -9.78
C LEU A 365 -2.39 16.47 -9.28
N PHE A 366 -2.36 15.15 -9.10
CA PHE A 366 -3.52 14.42 -8.58
C PHE A 366 -3.81 14.79 -7.14
N THR A 367 -2.79 14.88 -6.29
CA THR A 367 -2.92 15.33 -4.91
C THR A 367 -3.48 16.75 -4.83
N LEU A 368 -3.00 17.68 -5.67
CA LEU A 368 -3.53 19.05 -5.77
C LEU A 368 -4.99 19.09 -6.21
N GLN A 369 -5.34 18.32 -7.25
CA GLN A 369 -6.71 18.21 -7.72
C GLN A 369 -7.64 17.74 -6.59
N CYS A 370 -7.21 16.75 -5.81
CA CYS A 370 -7.97 16.27 -4.65
C CYS A 370 -8.11 17.35 -3.57
N ALA A 371 -7.03 18.06 -3.27
CA ALA A 371 -7.04 19.14 -2.28
C ALA A 371 -8.02 20.28 -2.65
N VAL A 372 -8.29 20.50 -3.95
CA VAL A 372 -9.23 21.52 -4.43
C VAL A 372 -10.59 20.96 -4.87
N GLY A 373 -10.90 19.71 -4.55
CA GLY A 373 -12.20 19.10 -4.85
C GLY A 373 -12.42 18.67 -6.30
N LEU A 374 -11.35 18.60 -7.11
CA LEU A 374 -11.41 18.06 -8.47
C LEU A 374 -11.25 16.54 -8.44
N THR A 375 -12.15 15.84 -9.12
CA THR A 375 -12.09 14.37 -9.21
C THR A 375 -10.97 13.91 -10.13
N ASN A 376 -10.29 12.86 -9.70
CA ASN A 376 -9.35 12.10 -10.51
C ASN A 376 -9.32 10.63 -10.05
N ARG A 377 -8.40 9.84 -10.58
CA ARG A 377 -8.28 8.41 -10.24
C ARG A 377 -7.84 8.15 -8.79
N PHE A 378 -7.16 9.09 -8.15
CA PHE A 378 -6.76 9.00 -6.75
C PHE A 378 -7.92 9.40 -5.81
N CYS A 379 -8.70 10.42 -6.18
CA CYS A 379 -9.92 10.84 -5.46
C CYS A 379 -11.17 10.87 -6.37
N PRO A 380 -11.78 9.70 -6.65
CA PRO A 380 -12.94 9.62 -7.54
C PRO A 380 -14.21 10.26 -6.95
N GLY A 381 -14.24 10.53 -5.62
CA GLY A 381 -15.38 11.08 -4.89
C GLY A 381 -15.36 12.59 -4.63
N ALA A 382 -14.37 13.34 -5.13
CA ALA A 382 -14.18 14.76 -4.82
C ALA A 382 -15.32 15.69 -5.33
N ALA A 383 -16.15 15.23 -6.28
CA ALA A 383 -17.28 15.99 -6.84
C ALA A 383 -18.52 16.07 -5.91
N GLY A 384 -18.39 15.76 -4.62
CA GLY A 384 -19.52 15.61 -3.71
C GLY A 384 -19.27 15.95 -2.25
N LEU A 385 -18.25 16.76 -1.93
CA LEU A 385 -18.06 17.27 -0.56
C LEU A 385 -18.40 18.76 -0.49
N GLY A 386 -19.62 19.08 -0.93
CA GLY A 386 -20.40 20.09 -0.22
C GLY A 386 -20.80 19.52 1.14
N GLU A 387 -20.27 20.13 2.20
CA GLU A 387 -20.80 20.15 3.57
C GLU A 387 -21.58 18.92 4.08
N GLN A 388 -20.96 18.12 4.94
CA GLN A 388 -21.66 17.73 6.17
C GLN A 388 -21.41 18.80 7.23
N ALA A 389 -22.23 19.84 7.19
CA ALA A 389 -22.32 20.83 8.25
C ALA A 389 -22.92 20.17 9.50
N THR A 390 -22.09 19.93 10.51
CA THR A 390 -22.59 19.87 11.89
C THR A 390 -22.88 21.31 12.33
N THR A 391 -24.15 21.61 12.55
CA THR A 391 -24.64 22.92 13.01
C THR A 391 -24.17 23.18 14.44
N GLY A 392 -22.99 23.77 14.59
CA GLY A 392 -22.54 24.46 15.79
C GLY A 392 -22.35 25.94 15.45
N ALA A 393 -23.32 26.78 15.81
CA ALA A 393 -23.23 28.23 15.65
C ALA A 393 -22.16 28.80 16.61
N ALA A 394 -20.91 28.84 16.17
CA ALA A 394 -19.89 29.72 16.73
C ALA A 394 -19.95 31.03 15.95
N THR A 395 -20.25 32.12 16.64
CA THR A 395 -20.25 33.48 16.09
C THR A 395 -18.81 33.88 15.76
N THR A 396 -18.33 33.53 14.56
CA THR A 396 -17.04 33.98 14.03
C THR A 396 -17.18 35.41 13.51
N GLU A 397 -16.51 36.36 14.16
CA GLU A 397 -16.38 37.74 13.66
C GLU A 397 -15.73 37.72 12.26
N PRO A 398 -16.28 38.47 11.29
CA PRO A 398 -15.81 38.40 9.91
C PRO A 398 -14.44 39.04 9.73
N VAL A 399 -13.61 38.43 8.87
CA VAL A 399 -12.35 39.01 8.43
C VAL A 399 -12.65 40.18 7.48
N SER A 400 -12.10 41.35 7.77
CA SER A 400 -12.36 42.57 7.00
C SER A 400 -11.21 42.89 6.05
N LEU A 401 -11.46 42.92 4.74
CA LEU A 401 -10.52 43.47 3.75
C LEU A 401 -10.75 44.98 3.61
N THR A 402 -9.70 45.76 3.81
CA THR A 402 -9.68 47.21 3.58
C THR A 402 -8.84 47.53 2.35
N ILE A 403 -9.48 48.13 1.34
CA ILE A 403 -8.77 48.76 0.23
C ILE A 403 -8.46 50.20 0.66
N GLY A 404 -7.17 50.49 0.84
CA GLY A 404 -6.71 51.77 1.35
C GLY A 404 -6.87 52.91 0.35
N ARG A 405 -6.82 54.14 0.85
CA ARG A 405 -6.84 55.34 0.00
C ARG A 405 -5.60 55.37 -0.90
N PRO A 406 -5.74 55.69 -2.19
CA PRO A 406 -4.60 55.85 -3.06
C PRO A 406 -3.64 56.94 -2.57
N GLN A 407 -2.34 56.66 -2.54
CA GLN A 407 -1.29 57.59 -2.11
C GLN A 407 -0.34 57.86 -3.28
N ALA A 408 0.02 59.13 -3.49
CA ALA A 408 1.06 59.52 -4.43
C ALA A 408 2.44 59.47 -3.75
N VAL A 409 3.44 58.90 -4.42
CA VAL A 409 4.79 58.82 -3.87
C VAL A 409 5.57 60.11 -4.16
N GLY A 410 6.04 60.76 -3.10
CA GLY A 410 7.17 61.69 -3.18
C GLY A 410 6.96 63.18 -2.87
N GLN A 411 5.75 63.70 -2.59
CA GLN A 411 5.59 65.10 -2.11
C GLN A 411 4.19 65.44 -1.56
N ALA A 412 4.11 66.45 -0.68
CA ALA A 412 2.85 67.09 -0.29
C ALA A 412 2.27 67.83 -1.51
N MET A 413 1.01 67.54 -1.86
CA MET A 413 0.34 68.15 -3.02
C MET A 413 0.36 69.67 -2.93
N THR A 414 1.11 70.31 -3.83
CA THR A 414 0.94 71.73 -4.19
C THR A 414 0.59 71.80 -5.69
N THR A 415 -0.03 72.90 -6.13
CA THR A 415 -0.78 73.08 -7.38
C THR A 415 -0.01 72.87 -8.70
N THR A 416 1.21 72.33 -8.69
CA THR A 416 2.04 72.12 -9.89
C THR A 416 2.94 70.88 -9.83
N THR A 417 2.43 69.73 -9.36
CA THR A 417 3.19 68.46 -9.38
C THR A 417 2.41 67.32 -10.03
N ASN A 418 2.98 66.72 -11.09
CA ASN A 418 2.51 65.47 -11.71
C ASN A 418 3.03 64.29 -10.88
N ALA A 419 2.15 63.45 -10.34
CA ALA A 419 2.57 62.17 -9.78
C ALA A 419 2.75 61.16 -10.92
N THR A 420 3.79 60.34 -10.91
CA THR A 420 4.01 59.30 -11.94
C THR A 420 3.53 57.91 -11.53
N THR A 421 3.23 57.70 -10.24
CA THR A 421 2.85 56.39 -9.68
C THR A 421 1.91 56.54 -8.47
N LEU A 422 0.88 55.71 -8.43
CA LEU A 422 -0.14 55.64 -7.38
C LEU A 422 -0.05 54.30 -6.65
N HIS A 423 -0.08 54.33 -5.31
CA HIS A 423 -0.03 53.13 -4.47
C HIS A 423 -1.36 52.93 -3.73
N ILE A 424 -1.93 51.74 -3.84
CA ILE A 424 -3.18 51.34 -3.17
C ILE A 424 -2.86 50.16 -2.25
N PRO A 425 -2.77 50.38 -0.93
CA PRO A 425 -2.47 49.31 0.01
C PRO A 425 -3.70 48.43 0.27
N LEU A 426 -3.48 47.13 0.45
CA LEU A 426 -4.51 46.11 0.71
C LEU A 426 -4.24 45.48 2.07
N GLU A 427 -5.16 45.69 3.01
CA GLU A 427 -5.00 45.25 4.41
C GLU A 427 -6.14 44.35 4.85
N LEU A 428 -5.82 43.20 5.43
CA LEU A 428 -6.78 42.32 6.12
C LEU A 428 -6.76 42.62 7.61
N THR A 429 -7.94 42.76 8.21
CA THR A 429 -8.11 42.86 9.67
C THR A 429 -8.86 41.64 10.17
N THR A 430 -8.24 40.89 11.09
CA THR A 430 -8.85 39.71 11.70
C THR A 430 -8.62 39.67 13.22
N VAL A 431 -9.61 39.17 13.96
CA VAL A 431 -9.52 38.91 15.41
C VAL A 431 -8.99 37.50 15.68
N GLN A 432 -9.28 36.55 14.79
CA GLN A 432 -8.85 35.15 14.88
C GLN A 432 -7.61 34.89 14.02
N PRO A 433 -6.77 33.89 14.36
CA PRO A 433 -5.63 33.52 13.52
C PRO A 433 -6.08 33.02 12.15
N ILE A 434 -5.47 33.53 11.08
CA ILE A 434 -5.71 33.08 9.70
C ILE A 434 -4.48 32.36 9.15
N GLY A 435 -4.71 31.28 8.42
CA GLY A 435 -3.68 30.43 7.81
C GLY A 435 -3.40 30.80 6.36
N SER A 436 -4.40 31.31 5.63
CA SER A 436 -4.21 31.73 4.24
C SER A 436 -5.13 32.89 3.84
N ALA A 437 -4.71 33.65 2.82
CA ALA A 437 -5.52 34.67 2.16
C ALA A 437 -5.24 34.70 0.66
N ALA A 438 -6.29 34.59 -0.15
CA ALA A 438 -6.26 34.77 -1.60
C ALA A 438 -7.21 35.90 -2.01
N LEU A 439 -6.70 36.84 -2.80
CA LEU A 439 -7.44 38.01 -3.25
C LEU A 439 -7.25 38.19 -4.76
N VAL A 440 -8.35 38.29 -5.49
CA VAL A 440 -8.36 38.63 -6.91
C VAL A 440 -9.00 40.00 -7.09
N LEU A 441 -8.23 40.92 -7.64
CA LEU A 441 -8.71 42.22 -8.08
C LEU A 441 -8.83 42.23 -9.59
N SER A 442 -9.92 42.78 -10.13
CA SER A 442 -10.00 43.16 -11.54
C SER A 442 -9.80 44.66 -11.69
N TYR A 443 -9.13 45.05 -12.77
CA TYR A 443 -9.00 46.43 -13.22
C TYR A 443 -9.26 46.53 -14.71
N THR A 444 -9.69 47.71 -15.16
CA THR A 444 -9.84 48.01 -16.58
C THR A 444 -8.52 48.58 -17.14
N PRO A 445 -7.81 47.91 -18.08
CA PRO A 445 -6.54 48.39 -18.62
C PRO A 445 -6.72 49.65 -19.47
N ARG A 446 -5.77 50.59 -19.37
CA ARG A 446 -5.75 51.82 -20.20
C ARG A 446 -4.43 51.94 -20.95
N ASN A 447 -4.49 52.44 -22.19
CA ASN A 447 -3.28 52.70 -22.98
C ASN A 447 -2.40 53.75 -22.28
N GLY A 448 -1.13 53.39 -22.05
CA GLY A 448 -0.15 54.24 -21.37
C GLY A 448 -0.12 54.13 -19.84
N GLN A 449 -0.90 53.22 -19.24
CA GLN A 449 -0.81 52.87 -17.82
C GLN A 449 -0.20 51.47 -17.64
N SER A 450 0.69 51.31 -16.66
CA SER A 450 1.18 50.01 -16.22
C SER A 450 0.70 49.72 -14.81
N VAL A 451 0.09 48.55 -14.62
CA VAL A 451 -0.33 48.04 -13.32
C VAL A 451 0.69 47.01 -12.87
N THR A 452 1.28 47.23 -11.70
CA THR A 452 2.18 46.30 -11.02
C THR A 452 1.64 46.04 -9.62
N CYS A 453 2.15 45.01 -8.96
CA CYS A 453 1.82 44.76 -7.58
C CYS A 453 3.04 44.30 -6.79
N GLN A 454 3.01 44.58 -5.51
CA GLN A 454 4.06 44.21 -4.57
C GLN A 454 3.44 43.44 -3.41
N SER A 455 4.00 42.27 -3.14
CA SER A 455 3.69 41.48 -1.93
C SER A 455 4.53 42.00 -0.76
N GLU A 456 3.90 42.21 0.40
CA GLU A 456 4.64 42.56 1.62
C GLU A 456 5.12 41.28 2.32
N GLN A 457 6.43 41.11 2.49
CA GLN A 457 7.04 39.85 2.97
C GLN A 457 7.14 39.72 4.50
N THR A 458 6.84 40.78 5.25
CA THR A 458 7.10 40.80 6.70
C THR A 458 5.98 40.20 7.56
N ALA A 459 4.76 40.08 7.01
CA ALA A 459 3.58 39.59 7.72
C ALA A 459 3.24 38.11 7.46
N TRP A 460 3.85 37.49 6.44
CA TRP A 460 3.46 36.18 5.91
C TRP A 460 4.68 35.28 5.68
N ASP A 461 4.50 33.96 5.82
CA ASP A 461 5.59 33.00 5.60
C ASP A 461 5.83 32.77 4.11
N MET A 462 4.76 32.86 3.30
CA MET A 462 4.85 33.01 1.85
C MET A 462 3.83 34.05 1.37
N ASN A 463 4.22 34.91 0.44
CA ASN A 463 3.32 35.88 -0.18
C ASN A 463 3.73 36.09 -1.64
N LEU A 464 2.75 36.08 -2.54
CA LEU A 464 2.94 36.25 -3.97
C LEU A 464 1.91 37.24 -4.50
N CYS A 465 2.34 38.06 -5.46
CA CYS A 465 1.41 38.78 -6.30
C CYS A 465 1.76 38.64 -7.79
N THR A 466 0.74 38.44 -8.61
CA THR A 466 0.87 38.32 -10.06
C THR A 466 -0.18 39.16 -10.77
N VAL A 467 0.24 39.93 -11.77
CA VAL A 467 -0.64 40.71 -12.65
C VAL A 467 -0.86 39.93 -13.94
N ASP A 468 -2.12 39.68 -14.30
CA ASP A 468 -2.49 39.25 -15.64
C ASP A 468 -3.04 40.44 -16.42
N ALA A 469 -2.17 41.04 -17.24
CA ALA A 469 -2.54 42.18 -18.07
C ALA A 469 -3.50 41.81 -19.22
N THR A 470 -3.64 40.53 -19.56
CA THR A 470 -4.51 40.05 -20.63
C THR A 470 -5.97 40.04 -20.19
N THR A 471 -6.21 39.57 -18.97
CA THR A 471 -7.55 39.50 -18.36
C THR A 471 -7.87 40.72 -17.51
N GLY A 472 -6.88 41.58 -17.23
CA GLY A 472 -7.05 42.74 -16.38
C GLY A 472 -7.23 42.35 -14.91
N THR A 473 -6.55 41.31 -14.44
CA THR A 473 -6.64 40.86 -13.05
C THR A 473 -5.30 40.94 -12.31
N VAL A 474 -5.38 41.03 -10.99
CA VAL A 474 -4.25 40.98 -10.08
C VAL A 474 -4.58 39.98 -8.99
N HIS A 475 -3.73 38.98 -8.85
CA HIS A 475 -3.87 37.91 -7.87
C HIS A 475 -2.87 38.12 -6.75
N PHE A 476 -3.35 38.18 -5.51
CA PHE A 476 -2.55 38.12 -4.30
C PHE A 476 -2.80 36.79 -3.60
N SER A 477 -1.74 36.17 -3.09
CA SER A 477 -1.83 34.91 -2.35
C SER A 477 -0.82 34.92 -1.21
N ALA A 478 -1.30 34.71 0.01
CA ALA A 478 -0.52 34.79 1.23
C ALA A 478 -0.81 33.56 2.13
N LEU A 479 0.24 33.03 2.76
CA LEU A 479 0.21 31.85 3.62
C LEU A 479 0.97 32.12 4.93
N ALA A 480 0.42 31.62 6.04
CA ALA A 480 1.03 31.67 7.36
C ALA A 480 0.83 30.37 8.14
N THR A 481 1.92 29.62 8.32
CA THR A 481 2.01 28.34 9.04
C THR A 481 1.71 28.46 10.52
N SER A 482 2.02 29.60 11.16
CA SER A 482 1.80 29.80 12.59
C SER A 482 0.46 30.47 12.95
N GLY A 483 -0.39 30.77 11.96
CA GLY A 483 -1.57 31.62 12.10
C GLY A 483 -1.25 33.09 12.43
N LYS A 484 -1.83 34.05 11.70
CA LYS A 484 -1.63 35.50 11.96
C LYS A 484 -2.94 36.18 12.30
N ARG A 485 -2.90 37.17 13.20
CA ARG A 485 -4.08 37.97 13.61
C ARG A 485 -3.72 39.45 13.74
N GLY A 486 -4.72 40.32 13.71
CA GLY A 486 -4.55 41.78 13.73
C GLY A 486 -4.68 42.39 12.33
N ARG A 487 -3.98 43.50 12.10
CA ARG A 487 -3.89 44.15 10.79
C ARG A 487 -2.71 43.57 10.01
N LEU A 488 -3.02 42.96 8.87
CA LEU A 488 -2.08 42.21 8.04
C LEU A 488 -2.07 42.81 6.64
N GLN A 489 -0.93 43.36 6.24
CA GLN A 489 -0.75 43.85 4.88
C GLN A 489 -0.62 42.67 3.92
N VAL A 490 -1.48 42.61 2.91
CA VAL A 490 -1.47 41.56 1.88
C VAL A 490 -0.54 41.99 0.74
N GLY A 491 -0.56 43.27 0.40
CA GLY A 491 0.31 43.85 -0.60
C GLY A 491 -0.16 45.22 -1.04
N THR A 492 0.54 45.80 -2.01
CA THR A 492 0.24 47.09 -2.60
C THR A 492 0.03 46.94 -4.09
N LEU A 493 -1.06 47.51 -4.61
CA LEU A 493 -1.28 47.68 -6.03
C LEU A 493 -0.66 49.00 -6.47
N GLU A 494 0.12 48.97 -7.54
CA GLU A 494 0.81 50.13 -8.10
C GLU A 494 0.29 50.42 -9.50
N ILE A 495 -0.03 51.69 -9.76
CA ILE A 495 -0.49 52.15 -11.07
C ILE A 495 0.40 53.30 -11.51
N ALA A 496 1.17 53.12 -12.58
CA ALA A 496 2.05 54.13 -13.15
C ALA A 496 1.56 54.63 -14.53
N GLY A 497 1.69 55.93 -14.79
CA GLY A 497 1.24 56.60 -16.03
C GLY A 497 1.23 58.13 -15.90
N GLU A 498 0.90 58.89 -16.96
CA GLU A 498 0.74 60.35 -16.86
C GLU A 498 -0.49 60.71 -16.01
N ILE A 499 -0.26 61.29 -14.83
CA ILE A 499 -1.31 61.78 -13.93
C ILE A 499 -1.28 63.32 -13.97
N THR A 500 -2.15 63.95 -14.76
CA THR A 500 -2.28 65.41 -14.80
C THR A 500 -3.31 65.87 -13.77
N GLY A 501 -2.87 66.61 -12.76
CA GLY A 501 -3.75 67.26 -11.79
C GLY A 501 -4.22 68.61 -12.30
N THR A 502 -5.52 68.75 -12.57
CA THR A 502 -6.20 70.06 -12.56
C THR A 502 -7.41 69.98 -11.64
N ASP A 503 -7.35 70.87 -10.64
CA ASP A 503 -8.35 71.35 -9.69
C ASP A 503 -8.82 70.40 -8.57
N VAL A 504 -8.06 70.47 -7.47
CA VAL A 504 -8.51 70.12 -6.13
C VAL A 504 -9.09 71.38 -5.50
N GLU A 505 -10.32 71.25 -5.02
CA GLU A 505 -11.12 72.13 -4.15
C GLU A 505 -12.09 73.15 -4.76
N GLU A 506 -13.34 72.99 -4.28
CA GLU A 506 -14.52 73.85 -4.28
C GLU A 506 -15.29 74.10 -5.59
N GLN A 507 -16.56 73.69 -5.54
CA GLN A 507 -17.68 74.05 -6.43
C GLN A 507 -17.83 73.24 -7.74
N PHE A 508 -18.60 72.15 -7.59
CA PHE A 508 -19.35 71.41 -8.62
C PHE A 508 -18.59 70.35 -9.47
N PRO A 509 -19.29 69.24 -9.81
CA PRO A 509 -18.72 67.92 -10.09
C PRO A 509 -18.29 67.79 -11.56
N GLN A 510 -17.47 66.77 -11.85
CA GLN A 510 -16.98 66.36 -13.19
C GLN A 510 -15.59 66.92 -13.58
N SER A 511 -14.53 66.44 -12.91
CA SER A 511 -13.26 66.19 -13.63
C SER A 511 -13.24 64.70 -14.02
N GLU A 512 -13.33 64.43 -15.32
CA GLU A 512 -13.53 63.08 -15.87
C GLU A 512 -12.26 62.19 -15.85
N SER A 513 -11.09 62.71 -15.45
CA SER A 513 -9.83 61.99 -15.58
C SER A 513 -9.61 60.88 -14.55
N TRP A 514 -10.21 60.98 -13.36
CA TRP A 514 -10.08 59.98 -12.30
C TRP A 514 -11.17 58.89 -12.31
N LYS A 515 -12.22 59.03 -13.12
CA LYS A 515 -13.42 58.15 -13.05
C LYS A 515 -13.30 56.80 -13.77
N GLN A 516 -12.17 56.44 -14.39
CA GLN A 516 -12.18 55.36 -15.39
C GLN A 516 -11.35 54.09 -15.10
N THR A 517 -10.41 54.10 -14.14
CA THR A 517 -9.76 52.85 -13.71
C THR A 517 -10.49 52.31 -12.49
N THR A 518 -11.49 51.46 -12.74
CA THR A 518 -12.23 50.78 -11.68
C THR A 518 -11.44 49.57 -11.22
N VAL A 519 -11.09 49.53 -9.94
CA VAL A 519 -10.55 48.32 -9.29
C VAL A 519 -11.69 47.70 -8.48
N ALA A 520 -12.00 46.44 -8.75
CA ALA A 520 -13.05 45.70 -8.05
C ALA A 520 -12.49 44.39 -7.49
N VAL A 521 -12.99 43.98 -6.33
CA VAL A 521 -12.69 42.65 -5.77
C VAL A 521 -13.56 41.64 -6.51
N GLN A 522 -12.93 40.72 -7.24
CA GLN A 522 -13.63 39.61 -7.89
C GLN A 522 -13.82 38.42 -6.96
N ALA A 523 -12.79 38.13 -6.15
CA ALA A 523 -12.83 37.05 -5.19
C ALA A 523 -11.95 37.38 -3.98
N LEU A 524 -12.44 37.01 -2.80
CA LEU A 524 -11.67 37.02 -1.57
C LEU A 524 -11.95 35.71 -0.84
N THR A 525 -10.89 34.95 -0.58
CA THR A 525 -10.94 33.71 0.19
C THR A 525 -9.95 33.83 1.34
N VAL A 526 -10.42 33.63 2.56
CA VAL A 526 -9.59 33.63 3.77
C VAL A 526 -9.92 32.37 4.54
N THR A 527 -8.89 31.65 4.99
CA THR A 527 -9.07 30.44 5.80
C THR A 527 -8.42 30.59 7.17
N ASP A 528 -8.94 29.89 8.17
CA ASP A 528 -8.23 29.68 9.43
C ASP A 528 -7.01 28.76 9.24
N THR A 529 -6.31 28.46 10.33
CA THR A 529 -5.13 27.58 10.34
C THR A 529 -5.45 26.11 10.05
N GLU A 530 -6.73 25.73 10.09
CA GLU A 530 -7.23 24.37 9.80
C GLU A 530 -7.82 24.29 8.38
N GLY A 531 -7.66 25.35 7.57
CA GLY A 531 -8.12 25.40 6.18
C GLY A 531 -9.61 25.72 6.02
N LYS A 532 -10.34 26.02 7.09
CA LYS A 532 -11.78 26.32 7.02
C LYS A 532 -12.01 27.76 6.56
N PRO A 533 -12.93 28.01 5.60
CA PRO A 533 -13.22 29.36 5.14
C PRO A 533 -13.84 30.21 6.25
N LEU A 534 -13.36 31.45 6.38
CA LEU A 534 -13.87 32.45 7.31
C LEU A 534 -14.83 33.41 6.62
N PRO A 535 -15.89 33.88 7.30
CA PRO A 535 -16.76 34.92 6.74
C PRO A 535 -15.95 36.21 6.52
N THR A 536 -16.10 36.83 5.35
CA THR A 536 -15.34 38.03 4.98
C THR A 536 -16.26 39.24 4.74
N GLN A 537 -15.78 40.43 5.12
CA GLN A 537 -16.42 41.71 4.80
C GLN A 537 -15.45 42.61 4.01
N LEU A 538 -15.99 43.41 3.09
CA LEU A 538 -15.23 44.38 2.31
C LEU A 538 -15.51 45.79 2.80
N ASN A 539 -14.46 46.50 3.22
CA ASN A 539 -14.50 47.88 3.64
C ASN A 539 -13.75 48.76 2.62
N LEU A 540 -14.47 49.67 1.96
CA LEU A 540 -13.89 50.61 0.99
C LEU A 540 -13.62 51.95 1.68
N ALA A 541 -12.36 52.20 2.04
CA ALA A 541 -11.97 53.49 2.61
C ALA A 541 -11.54 54.44 1.48
N GLY A 542 -12.49 55.15 0.85
CA GLY A 542 -12.18 56.38 0.09
C GLY A 542 -12.43 56.39 -1.43
N PHE A 543 -13.32 55.56 -1.96
CA PHE A 543 -13.92 55.77 -3.29
C PHE A 543 -15.44 55.96 -3.12
N GLU A 544 -15.87 57.18 -2.79
CA GLU A 544 -17.29 57.53 -2.89
C GLU A 544 -17.65 57.72 -4.37
N ASN A 545 -18.63 56.95 -4.82
CA ASN A 545 -19.30 56.94 -6.12
C ASN A 545 -18.53 56.29 -7.30
N HIS A 546 -18.62 54.96 -7.41
CA HIS A 546 -19.59 54.27 -8.29
C HIS A 546 -19.31 52.76 -8.26
N LEU A 547 -20.30 52.01 -7.80
CA LEU A 547 -20.31 50.55 -7.61
C LEU A 547 -21.24 49.92 -8.66
N TYR A 548 -20.87 48.79 -9.25
CA TYR A 548 -21.87 47.84 -9.77
C TYR A 548 -21.43 46.40 -9.49
N LEU A 549 -22.01 45.83 -8.43
CA LEU A 549 -22.23 44.39 -8.26
C LEU A 549 -23.43 43.99 -9.15
N PRO A 550 -23.41 42.80 -9.76
CA PRO A 550 -24.41 41.83 -9.34
C PRO A 550 -23.96 40.35 -9.36
N TRP A 551 -24.71 39.55 -8.60
CA TRP A 551 -24.74 38.08 -8.48
C TRP A 551 -23.88 37.42 -7.40
N ILE A 552 -24.40 37.58 -6.16
CA ILE A 552 -24.49 36.47 -5.20
C ILE A 552 -25.65 35.57 -5.68
N SER A 553 -25.33 34.34 -6.05
CA SER A 553 -26.23 33.20 -5.85
C SER A 553 -25.37 31.97 -5.55
N MET A 554 -25.51 31.45 -4.34
CA MET A 554 -25.06 30.11 -3.94
C MET A 554 -25.61 29.07 -4.94
N PRO A 555 -24.83 28.03 -5.22
CA PRO A 555 -24.99 26.78 -4.50
C PRO A 555 -23.83 26.48 -3.57
#